data_AF-A0A814F3U2-F1
#
_entry.id   AF-A0A814F3U2-F1
#
_cell.length_a   1.000
_cell.length_b   1.000
_cell.length_c   1.000
_cell.angle_alpha   90.00
_cell.angle_beta   90.00
_cell.angle_gamma   90.00
#
_symmetry.space_group_name_H-M   'P 1'
#
loop_
_entity.id
_entity.type
_entity.pdbx_description
1 polymer ?
#
loop_
_entity_poly.entity_id
_entity_poly.type
_entity_poly.pdbx_seq_one_letter_code
_entity_poly.pdbx_strand_id
1 'polypeptide(L)'
;TLAESKYYHADGTFHTKTRYMGQMYVIHAYFPYKDFENDDLVWVKRMIPCAWFFMRRRRIKDYIKILLALKKEAQNYYLELNPLYVMMDFEIAAKKGFEYVFPSIIVRGCLFHFGQTLFKNLMKIGLKHGQFTVRMWNHFDNSYKRTNNRVEGDNNKMKRYCGGANPNIDKAVRLLQQYESASSDNYKNAKKNS
;
A
#
# COMPACT_ATOMS: atom_id res chain seq x y z
N THR A 1 -10.99 8.84 4.16
CA THR A 1 -9.86 9.46 3.42
C THR A 1 -8.57 9.36 4.23
N LEU A 2 -7.40 9.79 3.72
CA LEU A 2 -6.14 9.73 4.48
C LEU A 2 -6.19 10.53 5.80
N ALA A 3 -6.84 11.70 5.82
CA ALA A 3 -6.95 12.52 7.02
C ALA A 3 -7.72 11.82 8.16
N GLU A 4 -8.71 10.99 7.80
CA GLU A 4 -9.55 10.27 8.76
C GLU A 4 -8.87 8.99 9.31
N SER A 5 -7.90 8.43 8.58
CA SER A 5 -7.27 7.17 8.94
C SER A 5 -6.00 7.40 9.77
N LYS A 6 -5.82 6.58 10.81
CA LYS A 6 -4.57 6.47 11.58
C LYS A 6 -3.60 5.44 11.02
N TYR A 7 -4.01 4.65 10.04
CA TYR A 7 -3.27 3.50 9.53
C TYR A 7 -3.08 3.63 8.02
N TYR A 8 -1.84 3.87 7.59
CA TYR A 8 -1.51 3.96 6.19
C TYR A 8 -0.86 2.66 5.72
N HIS A 9 -1.06 2.36 4.45
CA HIS A 9 -0.34 1.29 3.75
C HIS A 9 0.28 1.89 2.50
N ALA A 10 1.57 1.68 2.33
CA ALA A 10 2.30 2.28 1.23
C ALA A 10 3.13 1.23 0.50
N ASP A 11 3.01 1.20 -0.83
CA ASP A 11 3.65 0.19 -1.66
C ASP A 11 4.11 0.76 -3.00
N GLY A 12 5.23 0.22 -3.50
CA GLY A 12 5.78 0.52 -4.81
C GLY A 12 5.42 -0.57 -5.80
N THR A 13 4.71 -0.23 -6.87
CA THR A 13 4.43 -1.15 -7.98
C THR A 13 5.29 -0.86 -9.20
N PHE A 14 5.86 -1.94 -9.75
CA PHE A 14 6.84 -1.91 -10.85
C PHE A 14 6.25 -2.32 -12.19
N HIS A 15 5.05 -2.91 -12.21
CA HIS A 15 4.42 -3.43 -13.42
C HIS A 15 3.52 -2.41 -14.15
N THR A 16 3.05 -1.38 -13.43
CA THR A 16 2.12 -0.35 -13.92
C THR A 16 2.78 1.03 -14.04
N LYS A 17 4.11 1.09 -13.90
CA LYS A 17 4.89 2.31 -14.09
C LYS A 17 4.95 2.70 -15.57
N THR A 18 5.02 3.99 -15.88
CA THR A 18 5.27 4.44 -17.26
C THR A 18 6.73 4.23 -17.66
N ARG A 19 7.03 4.17 -18.97
CA ARG A 19 8.36 3.80 -19.52
C ARG A 19 9.55 4.56 -18.91
N TYR A 20 9.34 5.81 -18.50
CA TYR A 20 10.39 6.70 -17.96
C TYR A 20 10.45 6.73 -16.43
N MET A 21 9.57 6.00 -15.75
CA MET A 21 9.46 5.99 -14.29
C MET A 21 10.06 4.71 -13.70
N GLY A 22 10.64 4.85 -12.51
CA GLY A 22 11.22 3.76 -11.75
C GLY A 22 10.16 2.89 -11.10
N GLN A 23 9.10 3.52 -10.59
CA GLN A 23 7.94 2.89 -9.95
C GLN A 23 6.72 3.82 -9.97
N MET A 24 5.54 3.25 -9.73
CA MET A 24 4.39 3.98 -9.20
C MET A 24 4.28 3.65 -7.71
N TYR A 25 4.26 4.67 -6.85
CA TYR A 25 4.13 4.51 -5.41
C TYR A 25 2.71 4.87 -4.99
N VAL A 26 2.06 4.03 -4.20
CA VAL A 26 0.65 4.19 -3.83
C VAL A 26 0.52 4.22 -2.32
N ILE A 27 -0.28 5.16 -1.81
CA ILE A 27 -0.62 5.25 -0.40
C ILE A 27 -2.13 5.02 -0.25
N HIS A 28 -2.47 4.08 0.62
CA HIS A 28 -3.83 3.71 0.95
C HIS A 28 -4.13 4.13 2.40
N ALA A 29 -5.33 4.63 2.62
CA ALA A 29 -5.93 4.76 3.94
C ALA A 29 -6.54 3.42 4.34
N TYR A 30 -6.27 2.96 5.56
CA TYR A 30 -6.84 1.73 6.10
C TYR A 30 -7.68 2.02 7.35
N PHE A 31 -8.87 1.40 7.42
CA PHE A 31 -9.82 1.58 8.53
C PHE A 31 -10.06 0.24 9.23
N PRO A 32 -9.32 -0.11 10.29
CA PRO A 32 -9.54 -1.35 11.04
C PRO A 32 -10.89 -1.36 11.75
N TYR A 33 -11.46 -2.55 11.92
CA TYR A 33 -12.63 -2.74 12.76
C TYR A 33 -12.25 -2.76 14.24
N LYS A 34 -13.21 -2.50 15.13
CA LYS A 34 -13.04 -2.70 16.56
C LYS A 34 -13.06 -4.18 16.96
N ASP A 35 -13.89 -5.03 16.35
CA ASP A 35 -14.19 -6.38 16.88
C ASP A 35 -14.44 -7.48 15.83
N PHE A 36 -13.54 -7.87 14.91
CA PHE A 36 -13.77 -9.10 14.11
C PHE A 36 -12.53 -9.67 13.43
N GLU A 37 -12.42 -10.99 13.59
CA GLU A 37 -11.30 -11.85 13.20
C GLU A 37 -11.49 -12.65 11.89
N ASN A 38 -12.67 -12.65 11.23
CA ASN A 38 -12.99 -13.78 10.32
C ASN A 38 -13.67 -13.48 8.97
N ASP A 39 -13.42 -12.36 8.31
CA ASP A 39 -13.87 -12.22 6.90
C ASP A 39 -12.89 -11.45 5.99
N ASP A 40 -12.19 -12.18 5.13
CA ASP A 40 -11.23 -11.70 4.12
C ASP A 40 -11.85 -10.71 3.11
N LEU A 41 -13.18 -10.69 2.91
CA LEU A 41 -13.88 -9.78 2.00
C LEU A 41 -14.15 -8.39 2.61
N VAL A 42 -14.22 -8.29 3.94
CA VAL A 42 -14.46 -7.04 4.67
C VAL A 42 -13.23 -6.12 4.62
N TRP A 43 -12.02 -6.68 4.57
CA TRP A 43 -10.76 -5.92 4.54
C TRP A 43 -10.59 -5.07 3.28
N VAL A 44 -11.05 -5.56 2.13
CA VAL A 44 -10.92 -4.89 0.82
C VAL A 44 -11.74 -3.61 0.76
N LYS A 45 -12.89 -3.58 1.43
CA LYS A 45 -13.76 -2.41 1.47
C LYS A 45 -13.19 -1.29 2.34
N ARG A 46 -12.18 -1.59 3.17
CA ARG A 46 -11.60 -0.70 4.19
C ARG A 46 -10.19 -0.22 3.86
N MET A 47 -9.60 -0.71 2.79
CA MET A 47 -8.33 -0.24 2.25
C MET A 47 -8.63 0.60 1.02
N ILE A 48 -8.49 1.91 1.16
CA ILE A 48 -8.91 2.86 0.15
C ILE A 48 -7.65 3.51 -0.42
N PRO A 49 -7.36 3.34 -1.70
CA PRO A 49 -6.26 4.02 -2.33
C PRO A 49 -6.56 5.53 -2.33
N CYS A 50 -5.58 6.35 -1.96
CA CYS A 50 -5.82 7.78 -1.78
C CYS A 50 -4.79 8.67 -2.47
N ALA A 51 -3.59 8.15 -2.73
CA ALA A 51 -2.57 8.91 -3.43
C ALA A 51 -1.69 8.01 -4.28
N TRP A 52 -1.36 8.48 -5.49
CA TRP A 52 -0.48 7.81 -6.43
C TRP A 52 0.62 8.76 -6.87
N PHE A 53 1.86 8.27 -6.88
CA PHE A 53 3.03 9.03 -7.27
C PHE A 53 3.82 8.29 -8.32
N PHE A 54 4.06 8.93 -9.45
CA PHE A 54 5.01 8.45 -10.44
C PHE A 54 6.41 8.88 -10.05
N MET A 55 7.25 7.92 -9.66
CA MET A 55 8.59 8.20 -9.16
C MET A 55 9.65 7.65 -10.10
N ARG A 56 10.57 8.52 -10.54
CA ARG A 56 11.71 8.11 -11.36
C ARG A 56 12.83 7.45 -10.55
N ARG A 57 13.02 7.88 -9.30
CA ARG A 57 14.10 7.43 -8.40
C ARG A 57 13.53 7.17 -7.01
N ARG A 58 14.24 6.35 -6.24
CA ARG A 58 13.84 5.81 -4.94
C ARG A 58 14.82 6.18 -3.82
N ARG A 59 15.31 7.42 -3.84
CA ARG A 59 16.19 7.93 -2.79
C ARG A 59 15.33 8.56 -1.70
N ILE A 60 15.89 8.69 -0.49
CA ILE A 60 15.21 9.30 0.66
C ILE A 60 14.59 10.67 0.26
N LYS A 61 15.36 11.52 -0.43
CA LYS A 61 14.87 12.83 -0.89
C LYS A 61 13.72 12.78 -1.88
N ASP A 62 13.59 11.70 -2.65
CA ASP A 62 12.50 11.54 -3.61
C ASP A 62 11.20 11.17 -2.86
N TYR A 63 11.29 10.34 -1.80
CA TYR A 63 10.16 10.05 -0.91
C TYR A 63 9.72 11.25 -0.09
N ILE A 64 10.66 11.99 0.51
CA ILE A 64 10.36 13.22 1.24
C ILE A 64 9.57 14.19 0.35
N LYS A 65 9.98 14.36 -0.91
CA LYS A 65 9.30 15.25 -1.86
C LYS A 65 7.84 14.86 -2.08
N ILE A 66 7.55 13.59 -2.37
CA ILE A 66 6.17 13.15 -2.65
C ILE A 66 5.29 13.23 -1.40
N LEU A 67 5.84 12.94 -0.22
CA LEU A 67 5.11 12.99 1.04
C LEU A 67 4.83 14.42 1.51
N LEU A 68 5.78 15.34 1.32
CA LEU A 68 5.56 16.76 1.55
C LEU A 68 4.53 17.34 0.56
N ALA A 69 4.58 16.92 -0.71
CA ALA A 69 3.57 17.31 -1.70
C ALA A 69 2.18 16.82 -1.29
N LEU A 70 2.06 15.57 -0.82
CA LEU A 70 0.81 15.03 -0.30
C LEU A 70 0.29 15.81 0.91
N LYS A 71 1.16 16.14 1.86
CA LYS A 71 0.79 16.91 3.05
C LYS A 71 0.32 18.31 2.68
N LYS A 72 1.03 18.97 1.75
CA LYS A 72 0.64 20.29 1.22
C LYS A 72 -0.71 20.22 0.50
N GLU A 73 -0.94 19.19 -0.30
CA GLU A 73 -2.21 19.01 -1.00
C GLU A 73 -3.37 18.83 -0.01
N ALA A 74 -3.20 18.03 1.03
CA ALA A 74 -4.22 17.90 2.08
C ALA A 74 -4.52 19.25 2.78
N GLN A 75 -3.49 20.06 3.05
CA GLN A 75 -3.64 21.39 3.64
C GLN A 75 -4.45 22.35 2.75
N ASN A 76 -4.35 22.23 1.41
CA ASN A 76 -5.18 23.03 0.49
C ASN A 76 -6.68 22.79 0.68
N TYR A 77 -7.07 21.62 1.22
CA TYR A 77 -8.44 21.27 1.58
C TYR A 77 -8.73 21.41 3.08
N TYR A 78 -7.87 22.12 3.83
CA TYR A 78 -7.97 22.28 5.29
C TYR A 78 -7.94 20.94 6.06
N LEU A 79 -7.27 19.93 5.50
CA LEU A 79 -7.10 18.62 6.12
C LEU A 79 -5.69 18.47 6.68
N GLU A 80 -5.59 17.83 7.84
CA GLU A 80 -4.32 17.47 8.47
C GLU A 80 -4.08 15.96 8.38
N LEU A 81 -2.90 15.56 7.88
CA LEU A 81 -2.50 14.16 7.80
C LEU A 81 -1.67 13.80 9.03
N ASN A 82 -2.26 13.00 9.93
CA ASN A 82 -1.63 12.55 11.16
C ASN A 82 -1.74 11.02 11.32
N PRO A 83 -1.05 10.25 10.47
CA PRO A 83 -0.99 8.79 10.61
C PRO A 83 -0.22 8.41 11.86
N LEU A 84 -0.71 7.40 12.59
CA LEU A 84 0.00 6.80 13.71
C LEU A 84 0.86 5.62 13.25
N TYR A 85 0.38 4.88 12.24
CA TYR A 85 1.06 3.71 11.69
C TYR A 85 1.17 3.80 10.19
N VAL A 86 2.28 3.29 9.66
CA VAL A 86 2.41 2.97 8.24
C VAL A 86 2.96 1.56 8.07
N MET A 87 2.25 0.73 7.30
CA MET A 87 2.76 -0.55 6.83
C MET A 87 3.36 -0.37 5.45
N MET A 88 4.61 -0.78 5.28
CA MET A 88 5.33 -0.67 4.00
C MET A 88 6.40 -1.74 3.86
N ASP A 89 7.02 -1.78 2.70
CA ASP A 89 8.17 -2.64 2.43
C ASP A 89 9.41 -2.20 3.20
N PHE A 90 10.38 -3.11 3.32
CA PHE A 90 11.66 -2.86 3.98
C PHE A 90 12.58 -1.93 3.18
N GLU A 91 12.01 -1.05 2.34
CA GLU A 91 12.76 -0.06 1.60
C GLU A 91 13.18 1.09 2.53
N ILE A 92 14.48 1.14 2.85
CA ILE A 92 15.08 2.11 3.78
C ILE A 92 14.74 3.56 3.38
N ALA A 93 14.72 3.86 2.08
CA ALA A 93 14.43 5.19 1.59
C ALA A 93 12.99 5.65 1.87
N ALA A 94 12.02 4.75 1.69
CA ALA A 94 10.62 5.00 2.01
C ALA A 94 10.45 5.19 3.52
N LYS A 95 10.99 4.27 4.34
CA LYS A 95 10.96 4.37 5.80
C LYS A 95 11.47 5.73 6.30
N LYS A 96 12.68 6.11 5.89
CA LYS A 96 13.29 7.38 6.27
C LYS A 96 12.49 8.59 5.76
N GLY A 97 11.85 8.49 4.60
CA GLY A 97 10.98 9.53 4.07
C GLY A 97 9.74 9.75 4.95
N PHE A 98 9.09 8.67 5.39
CA PHE A 98 7.95 8.75 6.30
C PHE A 98 8.35 9.29 7.67
N GLU A 99 9.44 8.79 8.27
CA GLU A 99 9.93 9.28 9.57
C GLU A 99 10.32 10.76 9.53
N TYR A 100 10.82 11.24 8.40
CA TYR A 100 11.14 12.66 8.23
C TYR A 100 9.87 13.54 8.15
N VAL A 101 8.84 13.12 7.40
CA VAL A 101 7.63 13.93 7.18
C VAL A 101 6.61 13.79 8.31
N PHE A 102 6.59 12.64 8.97
CA PHE A 102 5.71 12.29 10.09
C PHE A 102 6.56 11.75 11.27
N PRO A 103 7.16 12.63 12.10
CA PRO A 103 8.12 12.22 13.13
C PRO A 103 7.59 11.21 14.16
N SER A 104 6.28 11.27 14.46
CA SER A 104 5.63 10.38 15.44
C SER A 104 5.12 9.06 14.84
N ILE A 105 5.42 8.78 13.57
CA ILE A 105 4.89 7.61 12.88
C ILE A 105 5.60 6.32 13.30
N ILE A 106 4.83 5.26 13.51
CA ILE A 106 5.35 3.92 13.73
C ILE A 106 5.37 3.18 12.40
N VAL A 107 6.57 2.92 11.89
CA VAL A 107 6.76 2.17 10.65
C VAL A 107 6.78 0.67 10.93
N ARG A 108 5.89 -0.08 10.29
CA ARG A 108 5.85 -1.55 10.34
C ARG A 108 6.23 -2.14 9.00
N GLY A 109 7.17 -3.08 9.02
CA GLY A 109 7.56 -3.83 7.83
C GLY A 109 6.48 -4.80 7.39
N CYS A 110 6.29 -4.96 6.08
CA CYS A 110 5.33 -5.90 5.55
C CYS A 110 5.84 -7.35 5.63
N LEU A 111 5.34 -8.12 6.60
CA LEU A 111 5.69 -9.53 6.79
C LEU A 111 5.40 -10.41 5.57
N PHE A 112 4.45 -9.99 4.72
CA PHE A 112 4.17 -10.70 3.47
C PHE A 112 5.34 -10.63 2.49
N HIS A 113 5.85 -9.43 2.19
CA HIS A 113 6.98 -9.28 1.28
C HIS A 113 8.28 -9.81 1.90
N PHE A 114 8.44 -9.69 3.22
CA PHE A 114 9.50 -10.39 3.94
C PHE A 114 9.38 -11.91 3.75
N GLY A 115 8.19 -12.47 3.89
CA GLY A 115 7.97 -13.89 3.75
C GLY A 115 8.15 -14.43 2.35
N GLN A 116 7.70 -13.70 1.33
CA GLN A 116 8.03 -14.03 -0.05
C GLN A 116 9.54 -14.03 -0.29
N THR A 117 10.24 -13.00 0.22
CA THR A 117 11.69 -12.88 0.05
C THR A 117 12.43 -14.01 0.77
N LEU A 118 12.02 -14.30 2.01
CA LEU A 118 12.59 -15.38 2.81
C LEU A 118 12.35 -16.73 2.12
N PHE A 119 11.13 -17.02 1.70
CA PHE A 119 10.80 -18.26 0.99
C PHE A 119 11.61 -18.42 -0.32
N LYS A 120 11.71 -17.35 -1.13
CA LYS A 120 12.53 -17.36 -2.35
C LYS A 120 14.01 -17.66 -2.03
N ASN A 121 14.56 -17.08 -0.97
CA ASN A 121 15.94 -17.32 -0.57
C ASN A 121 16.15 -18.72 -0.02
N LEU A 122 15.22 -19.23 0.80
CA LEU A 122 15.24 -20.60 1.31
C LEU A 122 15.21 -21.64 0.18
N MET A 123 14.36 -21.41 -0.84
CA MET A 123 14.31 -22.25 -2.03
C MET A 123 15.63 -22.22 -2.83
N LYS A 124 16.31 -21.07 -2.93
CA LYS A 124 17.61 -20.96 -3.60
C LYS A 124 18.72 -21.74 -2.91
N ILE A 125 18.67 -21.85 -1.58
CA ILE A 125 19.64 -22.63 -0.79
C ILE A 125 19.25 -24.10 -0.61
N GLY A 126 18.25 -24.59 -1.35
CA GLY A 126 17.87 -26.00 -1.38
C GLY A 126 16.93 -26.45 -0.27
N LEU A 127 16.45 -25.55 0.60
CA LEU A 127 15.48 -25.86 1.65
C LEU A 127 14.06 -25.92 1.07
N LYS A 128 13.74 -27.04 0.42
CA LYS A 128 12.46 -27.29 -0.27
C LYS A 128 11.31 -27.71 0.66
N HIS A 129 11.61 -28.02 1.93
CA HIS A 129 10.65 -28.65 2.87
C HIS A 129 10.43 -27.89 4.18
N GLY A 130 10.84 -26.62 4.27
CA GLY A 130 10.50 -25.78 5.42
C GLY A 130 9.01 -25.46 5.43
N GLN A 131 8.19 -26.26 6.11
CA GLN A 131 6.77 -25.98 6.32
C GLN A 131 6.61 -24.83 7.32
N PHE A 132 6.72 -23.59 6.85
CA PHE A 132 6.31 -22.44 7.66
C PHE A 132 4.78 -22.38 7.64
N THR A 133 4.15 -22.78 8.73
CA THR A 133 2.69 -22.76 8.86
C THR A 133 2.17 -21.33 8.75
N VAL A 134 0.97 -21.14 8.19
CA VAL A 134 0.31 -19.82 8.03
C VAL A 134 0.28 -19.05 9.37
N ARG A 135 0.20 -19.77 10.49
CA ARG A 135 0.20 -19.26 11.85
C ARG A 135 1.48 -18.51 12.24
N MET A 136 2.66 -18.98 11.82
CA MET A 136 3.93 -18.29 12.09
C MET A 136 4.07 -16.93 11.39
N TRP A 137 3.22 -16.66 10.40
CA TRP A 137 3.28 -15.45 9.58
C TRP A 137 2.25 -14.39 9.97
N ASN A 138 1.44 -14.63 11.01
CA ASN A 138 0.35 -13.75 11.39
C ASN A 138 0.70 -12.91 12.63
N HIS A 139 0.88 -11.60 12.45
CA HIS A 139 1.17 -10.67 13.56
C HIS A 139 -0.09 -10.32 14.38
N PHE A 140 -1.28 -10.72 13.91
CA PHE A 140 -2.56 -10.47 14.59
C PHE A 140 -3.21 -11.75 15.16
N ASP A 141 -2.45 -12.83 15.30
CA ASP A 141 -2.90 -14.12 15.88
C ASP A 141 -4.18 -14.75 15.28
N ASN A 142 -4.60 -14.30 14.10
CA ASN A 142 -5.73 -14.88 13.37
C ASN A 142 -5.32 -15.97 12.40
N SER A 143 -6.15 -16.97 12.19
CA SER A 143 -5.84 -18.16 11.38
C SER A 143 -6.05 -18.00 9.86
N TYR A 144 -6.32 -16.78 9.35
CA TYR A 144 -6.73 -16.57 7.94
C TYR A 144 -5.91 -15.54 7.12
N LYS A 145 -6.15 -15.52 5.79
CA LYS A 145 -5.21 -15.13 4.72
C LYS A 145 -4.95 -13.61 4.59
N ARG A 146 -3.87 -13.17 5.25
CA ARG A 146 -2.86 -12.14 4.93
C ARG A 146 -3.24 -10.79 4.25
N THR A 147 -2.71 -9.75 4.89
CA THR A 147 -2.79 -8.29 4.73
C THR A 147 -2.02 -7.63 3.56
N ASN A 148 -1.53 -8.35 2.54
CA ASN A 148 -0.84 -7.69 1.40
C ASN A 148 -0.98 -8.40 0.02
N ASN A 149 -1.59 -9.58 -0.02
CA ASN A 149 -1.96 -10.24 -1.28
C ASN A 149 -2.86 -9.36 -2.19
N ARG A 150 -3.54 -8.36 -1.61
CA ARG A 150 -4.50 -7.51 -2.30
C ARG A 150 -3.92 -6.22 -2.87
N VAL A 151 -2.85 -5.64 -2.30
CA VAL A 151 -2.13 -4.53 -2.98
C VAL A 151 -1.46 -5.06 -4.24
N GLU A 152 -0.87 -6.26 -4.17
CA GLU A 152 -0.41 -7.00 -5.35
C GLU A 152 -1.59 -7.38 -6.27
N GLY A 153 -2.75 -7.72 -5.71
CA GLY A 153 -3.99 -7.97 -6.44
C GLY A 153 -4.57 -6.74 -7.16
N ASP A 154 -4.51 -5.56 -6.55
CA ASP A 154 -4.94 -4.29 -7.12
C ASP A 154 -3.90 -3.77 -8.12
N ASN A 155 -2.60 -3.97 -7.86
CA ASN A 155 -1.53 -3.81 -8.83
C ASN A 155 -1.74 -4.72 -10.06
N ASN A 156 -2.19 -5.96 -9.84
CA ASN A 156 -2.51 -6.91 -10.91
C ASN A 156 -3.82 -6.58 -11.64
N LYS A 157 -4.85 -6.07 -10.95
CA LYS A 157 -6.05 -5.52 -11.60
C LYS A 157 -5.67 -4.31 -12.45
N MET A 158 -4.88 -3.38 -11.90
CA MET A 158 -4.33 -2.25 -12.64
C MET A 158 -3.54 -2.71 -13.86
N LYS A 159 -2.72 -3.76 -13.74
CA LYS A 159 -2.00 -4.37 -14.88
C LYS A 159 -2.95 -4.91 -15.96
N ARG A 160 -4.06 -5.56 -15.57
CA ARG A 160 -5.10 -6.03 -16.51
C ARG A 160 -5.83 -4.87 -17.18
N TYR A 161 -6.19 -3.82 -16.44
CA TYR A 161 -6.84 -2.62 -16.95
C TYR A 161 -5.92 -1.76 -17.85
N CYS A 162 -4.61 -1.75 -17.58
CA CYS A 162 -3.61 -1.03 -18.40
C CYS A 162 -3.36 -1.67 -19.77
N GLY A 163 -3.78 -2.93 -19.99
CA GLY A 163 -3.58 -3.66 -21.24
C GLY A 163 -2.12 -4.05 -21.51
N GLY A 164 -1.28 -4.13 -20.47
CA GLY A 164 0.15 -4.44 -20.60
C GLY A 164 1.03 -3.66 -19.62
N ALA A 165 2.33 -3.96 -19.63
CA ALA A 165 3.32 -3.20 -18.88
C ALA A 165 3.62 -1.86 -19.57
N ASN A 166 3.86 -0.79 -18.81
CA ASN A 166 4.21 0.55 -19.31
C ASN A 166 3.09 1.34 -20.02
N PRO A 167 1.94 1.60 -19.37
CA PRO A 167 0.94 2.51 -19.93
C PRO A 167 1.52 3.93 -20.17
N ASN A 168 1.01 4.64 -21.17
CA ASN A 168 1.24 6.09 -21.30
C ASN A 168 0.69 6.79 -20.03
N ILE A 169 1.31 7.90 -19.60
CA ILE A 169 0.87 8.74 -18.49
C ILE A 169 -0.62 9.09 -18.62
N ASP A 170 -1.09 9.48 -19.80
CA ASP A 170 -2.50 9.83 -20.01
C ASP A 170 -3.43 8.64 -19.78
N LYS A 171 -3.01 7.44 -20.20
CA LYS A 171 -3.75 6.20 -19.98
C LYS A 171 -3.72 5.83 -18.50
N ALA A 172 -2.59 5.99 -17.82
CA ALA A 172 -2.46 5.73 -16.40
C ALA A 172 -3.35 6.68 -15.57
N VAL A 173 -3.38 7.97 -15.90
CA VAL A 173 -4.24 8.97 -15.24
C VAL A 173 -5.72 8.63 -15.42
N ARG A 174 -6.17 8.31 -16.64
CA ARG A 174 -7.57 7.90 -16.89
C ARG A 174 -7.96 6.65 -16.11
N LEU A 175 -7.05 5.69 -15.99
CA LEU A 175 -7.29 4.46 -15.22
C LEU A 175 -7.34 4.72 -13.71
N LEU A 176 -6.51 5.63 -13.20
CA LEU A 176 -6.56 6.07 -11.81
C LEU A 176 -7.89 6.74 -11.49
N GLN A 177 -8.41 7.59 -12.39
CA GLN A 177 -9.72 8.23 -12.26
C GLN A 177 -10.87 7.21 -12.23
N GLN A 178 -10.84 6.18 -13.08
CA GLN A 178 -11.84 5.09 -13.05
C GLN A 178 -11.80 4.30 -11.74
N TYR A 179 -10.59 4.07 -11.22
CA TYR A 179 -10.37 3.34 -9.98
C TYR A 179 -10.75 4.16 -8.73
N GLU A 180 -10.56 5.47 -8.76
CA GLU A 180 -11.04 6.41 -7.74
C GLU A 180 -12.58 6.41 -7.64
N SER A 181 -13.28 6.43 -8.78
CA SER A 181 -14.74 6.31 -8.82
C SER A 181 -15.23 5.01 -8.17
N ALA A 182 -14.59 3.87 -8.49
CA ALA A 182 -14.93 2.58 -7.86
C ALA A 182 -14.56 2.52 -6.37
N SER A 183 -13.50 3.23 -5.94
CA SER A 183 -13.04 3.27 -4.56
C SER A 183 -13.91 4.16 -3.67
N SER A 184 -14.54 5.19 -4.24
CA SER A 184 -15.50 6.06 -3.55
C SER A 184 -16.73 5.30 -3.04
N ASP A 185 -17.17 4.28 -3.77
CA ASP A 185 -18.25 3.39 -3.33
C ASP A 185 -17.83 2.46 -2.18
N ASN A 186 -16.57 2.03 -2.17
CA ASN A 186 -16.01 1.28 -1.05
C ASN A 186 -15.91 2.13 0.24
N TYR A 187 -15.51 3.40 0.12
CA TYR A 187 -15.46 4.33 1.26
C TYR A 187 -16.82 4.53 1.94
N LYS A 188 -17.89 4.75 1.16
CA LYS A 188 -19.26 4.90 1.71
C LYS A 188 -19.70 3.66 2.50
N ASN A 189 -19.28 2.48 2.05
CA ASN A 189 -19.58 1.21 2.71
C ASN A 189 -18.71 0.94 3.96
N ALA A 190 -17.46 1.41 3.97
CA ALA A 190 -16.58 1.30 5.12
C ALA A 190 -17.07 2.14 6.31
N LYS A 191 -17.53 3.37 6.03
CA LYS A 191 -18.00 4.34 7.05
C LYS A 191 -19.32 3.94 7.71
N LYS A 192 -20.19 3.21 6.99
CA LYS A 192 -21.43 2.65 7.57
C LYS A 192 -21.18 1.59 8.65
N ASN A 193 -20.00 0.99 8.66
CA ASN A 193 -19.66 -0.16 9.50
C ASN A 193 -18.42 0.10 10.37
N SER A 194 -18.00 1.35 10.60
CA SER A 194 -16.80 1.74 11.38
C SER A 194 -17.16 2.31 12.74
#